data_AF-A0A2G9QAX3-F1
#
_entry.id   AF-A0A2G9QAX3-F1
#
_cell.length_a   1.000
_cell.length_b   1.000
_cell.length_c   1.000
_cell.angle_alpha   90.00
_cell.angle_beta   90.00
_cell.angle_gamma   90.00
#
_symmetry.space_group_name_H-M   'P 1'
#
loop_
_entity.id
_entity.type
_entity.pdbx_description
1 polymer ?
#
loop_
_entity_poly.entity_id
_entity_poly.type
_entity_poly.pdbx_seq_one_letter_code
_entity_poly.pdbx_strand_id
1 'polypeptide(L)' 'MKRPWQGQLEKPPQENIPRNDPKNPLCPGARRAGGQVNPDYKGTFVFENDFPAMQPNAPEPGPSNHPLLQAKSSRGVW' A
#
# COMPACT_ATOMS: atom_id res chain seq x y z
N MET A 1 -16.90 38.20 -13.47
CA MET A 1 -15.80 37.40 -14.05
C MET A 1 -15.54 36.24 -13.09
N LYS A 2 -15.86 34.99 -13.48
CA LYS A 2 -15.68 33.81 -12.61
C LYS A 2 -14.20 33.37 -12.63
N ARG A 3 -13.71 32.76 -11.54
CA ARG A 3 -12.33 32.26 -11.39
C ARG A 3 -12.05 31.22 -12.49
N PRO A 4 -11.24 31.53 -13.52
CA PRO A 4 -10.95 30.57 -14.58
C PRO A 4 -10.05 29.46 -14.03
N TRP A 5 -10.35 28.21 -14.36
CA TRP A 5 -9.48 27.09 -14.01
C TRP A 5 -8.18 27.17 -14.82
N GLN A 6 -7.06 27.23 -14.12
CA GLN A 6 -5.69 27.12 -14.67
C GLN A 6 -4.89 26.02 -13.96
N GLY A 7 -5.58 25.17 -13.20
CA GLY A 7 -4.97 24.06 -12.48
C GLY A 7 -4.81 22.83 -13.36
N GLN A 8 -4.44 21.73 -12.70
CA GLN A 8 -4.22 20.43 -13.34
C GLN A 8 -5.46 19.89 -14.06
N LEU A 9 -5.26 19.25 -15.20
CA LEU A 9 -6.26 18.41 -15.83
C LEU A 9 -5.89 16.95 -15.58
N GLU A 10 -6.80 16.18 -14.99
CA GLU A 10 -6.57 14.77 -14.72
C GLU A 10 -6.53 13.94 -16.01
N LYS A 11 -5.70 12.90 -15.99
CA LYS A 11 -5.69 11.93 -17.09
C LYS A 11 -6.96 11.06 -17.00
N PRO A 12 -7.60 10.73 -18.13
CA PRO A 12 -8.65 9.74 -18.13
C PRO A 12 -8.09 8.36 -17.71
N PRO A 13 -8.90 7.50 -17.08
CA PRO A 13 -8.51 6.13 -16.80
C PRO A 13 -8.16 5.34 -18.07
N GLN A 14 -7.33 4.31 -17.93
CA GLN A 14 -7.03 3.39 -19.03
C GLN A 14 -8.24 2.49 -19.31
N GLU A 15 -8.66 2.41 -20.57
CA GLU A 15 -9.86 1.65 -20.97
C GLU A 15 -9.60 0.14 -21.10
N ASN A 16 -8.42 -0.25 -21.59
CA ASN A 16 -8.09 -1.64 -21.89
C ASN A 16 -7.09 -2.21 -20.88
N ILE A 17 -7.59 -2.72 -19.75
CA ILE A 17 -6.80 -3.40 -18.72
C ILE A 17 -6.92 -4.91 -18.91
N PRO A 18 -5.81 -5.66 -19.06
CA PRO A 18 -5.86 -7.10 -19.21
C PRO A 18 -6.42 -7.77 -17.94
N ARG A 19 -7.17 -8.86 -18.12
CA ARG A 19 -7.75 -9.61 -16.99
C ARG A 19 -6.69 -10.26 -16.09
N ASN A 20 -5.55 -10.64 -16.65
CA ASN A 20 -4.41 -11.15 -15.92
C ASN A 20 -3.13 -10.60 -16.57
N ASP A 21 -2.26 -10.00 -15.76
CA ASP A 21 -0.93 -9.58 -16.16
C ASP A 21 0.10 -10.23 -15.22
N PRO A 22 1.02 -11.08 -15.73
CA PRO A 22 2.04 -11.72 -14.90
C PRO A 22 3.03 -10.71 -14.27
N LYS A 23 3.07 -9.47 -14.75
CA LYS A 23 3.86 -8.38 -14.16
C LYS A 23 3.12 -7.62 -13.06
N ASN A 24 1.82 -7.84 -12.90
CA ASN A 24 1.05 -7.26 -11.81
C ASN A 24 1.18 -8.15 -10.58
N PRO A 25 1.84 -7.72 -9.49
CA PRO A 25 2.07 -8.53 -8.30
C PRO A 25 0.79 -8.85 -7.52
N LEU A 26 -0.36 -8.29 -7.91
CA LEU A 26 -1.66 -8.64 -7.35
C LEU A 26 -2.34 -9.79 -8.10
N CYS A 27 -1.97 -10.10 -9.34
CA CYS A 27 -2.63 -11.14 -10.14
C CYS A 27 -2.34 -12.57 -9.63
N PRO A 28 -3.25 -13.54 -9.86
CA PRO A 28 -3.00 -14.96 -9.56
C PRO A 28 -1.79 -15.48 -10.34
N GLY A 29 -0.92 -16.25 -9.68
CA GLY A 29 0.31 -16.80 -10.29
C GLY A 29 1.44 -15.81 -10.50
N ALA A 30 1.24 -14.51 -10.21
CA ALA A 30 2.30 -13.52 -10.30
C ALA A 30 3.29 -13.63 -9.13
N ARG A 31 4.55 -13.29 -9.38
CA ARG A 31 5.57 -13.17 -8.33
C ARG A 31 5.46 -11.79 -7.67
N ARG A 32 5.39 -11.76 -6.34
CA ARG A 32 5.36 -10.54 -5.53
C ARG A 32 6.77 -10.02 -5.23
N ALA A 33 6.86 -8.82 -4.66
CA ALA A 33 8.13 -8.19 -4.31
C ALA A 33 8.86 -8.95 -3.19
N GLY A 34 8.12 -9.59 -2.28
CA GLY A 34 8.66 -10.51 -1.27
C GLY A 34 9.17 -11.85 -1.83
N GLY A 35 9.18 -12.04 -3.16
CA GLY A 35 9.68 -13.23 -3.84
C GLY A 35 8.69 -14.41 -3.91
N GLN A 36 7.62 -14.35 -3.11
CA GLN A 36 6.52 -15.32 -3.09
C GLN A 36 5.72 -15.27 -4.39
N VAL A 37 5.08 -16.39 -4.76
CA VAL A 37 4.19 -16.48 -5.91
C VAL A 37 2.74 -16.56 -5.42
N ASN A 38 1.87 -15.74 -5.99
CA ASN A 38 0.45 -15.76 -5.63
C ASN A 38 -0.18 -17.10 -6.02
N PRO A 39 -1.03 -17.69 -5.16
CA PRO A 39 -1.81 -18.87 -5.55
C PRO A 39 -2.74 -18.54 -6.71
N ASP A 40 -3.23 -19.57 -7.42
CA ASP A 40 -4.25 -19.40 -8.46
C ASP A 40 -5.65 -19.20 -7.85
N TYR A 41 -5.84 -18.08 -7.16
CA TYR A 41 -7.07 -17.73 -6.49
C TYR A 41 -8.17 -17.35 -7.51
N LYS A 42 -9.44 -17.67 -7.19
CA LYS A 42 -10.62 -17.32 -8.01
C LYS A 42 -11.56 -16.31 -7.35
N GLY A 43 -11.27 -15.94 -6.10
CA GLY A 43 -12.03 -14.98 -5.31
C GLY A 43 -11.08 -14.04 -4.56
N THR A 44 -11.45 -13.61 -3.35
CA THR A 44 -10.58 -12.75 -2.54
C THR A 44 -9.33 -13.50 -2.09
N PHE A 45 -8.17 -12.85 -2.24
CA PHE A 45 -6.90 -13.33 -1.72
C PHE A 45 -6.33 -12.30 -0.74
N VAL A 46 -5.92 -12.77 0.43
CA VAL A 46 -5.34 -11.96 1.51
C VAL A 46 -3.92 -12.44 1.75
N PHE A 47 -2.99 -11.50 1.88
CA PHE A 47 -1.58 -11.77 2.12
C PHE A 47 -0.99 -10.69 3.04
N GLU A 48 0.12 -11.02 3.71
CA GLU A 48 0.91 -10.01 4.43
C GLU A 48 1.60 -9.08 3.43
N ASN A 49 1.44 -7.77 3.63
CA ASN A 49 2.00 -6.77 2.74
C ASN A 49 3.53 -6.92 2.69
N ASP A 50 4.10 -6.92 1.47
CA ASP A 50 5.56 -7.01 1.31
C ASP A 50 6.27 -5.75 1.82
N PHE A 51 5.55 -4.64 1.97
CA PHE A 51 6.02 -3.36 2.49
C PHE A 51 5.08 -2.84 3.58
N PRO A 52 5.01 -3.52 4.75
CA PRO A 52 4.03 -3.19 5.76
C PRO A 52 4.41 -1.88 6.45
N ALA A 53 3.43 -0.99 6.64
CA ALA A 53 3.64 0.29 7.31
C ALA A 53 3.91 0.15 8.83
N MET A 54 3.55 -1.00 9.40
CA MET A 54 3.77 -1.34 10.80
C MET A 54 4.33 -2.75 10.90
N GLN A 55 5.10 -3.00 11.96
CA GLN A 55 5.61 -4.33 12.26
C GLN A 55 5.22 -4.71 13.70
N PRO A 56 4.93 -6.00 13.96
CA PRO A 56 4.54 -6.46 15.30
C PRO A 56 5.65 -6.27 16.33
N ASN A 57 6.91 -6.31 15.88
CA ASN A 57 8.12 -6.19 16.68
C ASN A 57 8.77 -4.80 16.59
N ALA A 58 8.05 -3.77 16.14
CA ALA A 58 8.58 -2.42 16.11
C ALA A 58 9.06 -2.00 17.53
N PRO A 59 10.25 -1.39 17.66
CA PRO A 59 10.79 -1.01 18.95
C PRO A 59 9.93 0.07 19.63
N GLU A 60 10.02 0.15 20.96
CA GLU A 60 9.44 1.28 21.68
C GLU A 60 10.16 2.58 21.28
N PRO A 61 9.43 3.69 21.07
CA PRO A 61 10.06 4.99 20.96
C PRO A 61 10.69 5.36 22.31
N GLY A 62 11.70 6.24 22.28
CA GLY A 62 12.33 6.75 23.49
C GLY A 62 11.39 7.58 24.38
N PRO A 63 11.86 8.02 25.56
CA PRO A 63 11.06 8.80 26.49
C PRO A 63 10.45 10.05 25.84
N SER A 64 9.16 10.30 26.12
CA SER A 64 8.41 11.40 25.49
C SER A 64 7.86 12.36 26.54
N ASN A 65 8.77 13.14 27.12
CA ASN A 65 8.47 14.04 28.25
C ASN A 65 8.33 15.51 27.84
N HIS A 66 8.54 15.85 26.56
CA HIS A 66 8.42 17.21 26.08
C HIS A 66 6.94 17.58 25.89
N PRO A 67 6.45 18.71 26.45
CA PRO A 67 5.02 19.03 26.45
C PRO A 67 4.43 19.18 25.04
N LEU A 68 5.23 19.63 24.07
CA LEU A 68 4.78 19.87 22.69
C LEU A 68 5.20 18.80 21.68
N LEU A 69 6.14 17.91 22.03
CA LEU A 69 6.71 16.93 21.10
C LEU A 69 6.53 15.53 21.67
N GLN A 70 5.33 14.99 21.47
CA GLN A 70 4.91 13.71 22.02
C GLN A 70 5.01 12.58 20.97
N ALA A 71 5.51 11.43 21.40
CA ALA A 71 5.64 10.22 20.60
C ALA A 71 5.07 9.03 21.38
N LYS A 72 4.44 8.10 20.67
CA LYS A 72 3.87 6.86 21.22
C LYS A 72 4.21 5.69 20.32
N SER A 73 4.28 4.50 20.90
CA SER A 73 4.49 3.26 20.17
C SER A 73 3.37 3.01 19.17
N SER A 74 3.74 2.49 17.99
CA SER A 74 2.79 1.93 17.03
C SER A 74 3.30 0.57 16.59
N ARG A 75 2.50 -0.46 16.82
CA ARG A 75 2.75 -1.84 16.41
C ARG A 75 1.49 -2.37 15.75
N GLY A 76 1.67 -3.21 14.75
CA GLY A 76 0.58 -3.84 14.04
C GLY A 76 1.12 -4.84 13.05
N VAL A 77 0.23 -5.71 12.60
CA VAL A 77 0.45 -6.61 11.46
C VAL A 77 -0.58 -6.25 10.42
N TRP A 78 -0.16 -5.98 9.17
CA TRP A 78 -0.96 -6.20 7.95
C TRP A 78 -0.02 -6.32 6.74
#